data_AF-A0A1A6G6F1-F1
#
_entry.id   AF-A0A1A6G6F1-F1
#
_cell.length_a   1.000
_cell.length_b   1.000
_cell.length_c   1.000
_cell.angle_alpha   90.00
_cell.angle_beta   90.00
_cell.angle_gamma   90.00
#
_symmetry.space_group_name_H-M   'P 1'
#
loop_
_entity.id
_entity.type
_entity.pdbx_description
1 polymer ?
#
loop_
_entity_poly.entity_id
_entity_poly.type
_entity_poly.pdbx_seq_one_letter_code
_entity_poly.pdbx_strand_id
1 'polypeptide(L)'
;MKNRKRMARLKGFTLIEMLIVLLVISALVLLFIPNISRYRDHVNKEGREAVMQLIDAQSELYALQNDGKIPSIDELLREGYIKQEHADAYRKN
;
A
#
# COMPACT_ATOMS: atom_id res chain seq x y z
N MET A 1 6.51 -70.23 13.35
CA MET A 1 5.50 -69.41 12.64
C MET A 1 6.14 -68.11 12.20
N LYS A 2 6.32 -67.88 10.89
CA LYS A 2 6.97 -66.67 10.34
C LYS A 2 5.91 -65.64 9.93
N ASN A 3 5.70 -64.60 10.74
CA ASN A 3 4.80 -63.49 10.43
C ASN A 3 5.49 -62.49 9.50
N ARG A 4 5.17 -62.52 8.20
CA ARG A 4 5.60 -61.48 7.25
C ARG A 4 4.61 -60.31 7.28
N LYS A 5 4.96 -59.22 7.96
CA LYS A 5 4.24 -57.95 7.84
C LYS A 5 4.45 -57.41 6.40
N ARG A 6 3.38 -57.27 5.63
CA ARG A 6 3.40 -56.55 4.34
C ARG A 6 3.43 -55.05 4.64
N MET A 7 4.51 -54.36 4.29
CA MET A 7 4.51 -52.90 4.25
C MET A 7 3.64 -52.44 3.07
N ALA A 8 2.59 -51.67 3.35
CA ALA A 8 1.78 -51.02 2.32
C ALA A 8 2.62 -49.91 1.67
N ARG A 9 2.85 -49.97 0.35
CA ARG A 9 3.42 -48.86 -0.41
C ARG A 9 2.39 -47.75 -0.48
N LEU A 10 2.65 -46.64 0.20
CA LEU A 10 1.93 -45.39 -0.01
C LEU A 10 2.33 -44.84 -1.38
N LYS A 11 1.35 -44.53 -2.24
CA LYS A 11 1.61 -43.82 -3.48
C LYS A 11 2.01 -42.40 -3.12
N GLY A 12 3.25 -42.02 -3.43
CA GLY A 12 3.77 -40.67 -3.20
C GLY A 12 3.41 -39.72 -4.34
N PHE A 13 3.39 -38.43 -4.02
CA PHE A 13 3.21 -37.32 -4.96
C PHE A 13 4.24 -37.41 -6.10
N THR A 14 3.80 -37.17 -7.33
CA THR A 14 4.63 -37.23 -8.53
C THR A 14 5.20 -35.85 -8.87
N LEU A 15 6.32 -35.83 -9.60
CA LEU A 15 6.89 -34.58 -10.11
C LEU A 15 5.92 -33.87 -11.07
N ILE A 16 5.17 -34.62 -11.87
CA ILE A 16 4.16 -34.06 -12.78
C ILE A 16 3.07 -33.31 -12.01
N GLU A 17 2.61 -33.85 -10.88
CA GLU A 17 1.63 -33.17 -10.03
C GLU A 17 2.20 -31.85 -9.48
N MET A 18 3.48 -31.81 -9.08
CA MET A 18 4.12 -30.56 -8.64
C MET A 18 4.23 -29.53 -9.78
N LEU A 19 4.52 -29.98 -11.01
CA LEU A 19 4.62 -29.08 -12.17
C LEU A 19 3.28 -28.43 -12.50
N ILE A 20 2.18 -29.19 -12.47
CA ILE A 20 0.84 -28.65 -12.69
C ILE A 20 0.47 -27.66 -11.58
N VAL A 21 0.80 -27.96 -10.32
CA VAL A 21 0.56 -27.05 -9.19
C VAL A 21 1.32 -25.74 -9.36
N LEU A 22 2.60 -25.78 -9.72
CA LEU A 22 3.40 -24.57 -9.95
C LEU A 22 2.88 -23.75 -11.14
N LEU A 23 2.38 -24.41 -12.18
CA LEU A 23 1.74 -23.76 -13.32
C LEU A 23 0.45 -23.02 -12.93
N VAL A 24 -0.39 -23.63 -12.10
CA VAL A 24 -1.62 -22.99 -11.62
C VAL A 24 -1.29 -21.82 -10.67
N ILE A 25 -0.35 -21.99 -9.74
CA ILE A 25 0.06 -20.93 -8.82
C ILE A 25 0.66 -19.74 -9.59
N SER A 26 1.50 -19.98 -10.60
CA SER A 26 2.09 -18.89 -11.39
C SER A 26 1.04 -18.08 -12.15
N ALA A 27 0.05 -18.75 -12.74
CA ALA A 27 -1.07 -18.09 -13.41
C ALA A 27 -1.91 -17.24 -12.43
N LEU A 28 -2.19 -17.76 -11.24
CA LEU A 28 -2.89 -17.01 -10.19
C LEU A 28 -2.10 -15.77 -9.78
N VAL A 29 -0.80 -15.90 -9.48
CA VAL A 29 0.08 -14.78 -9.09
C VAL A 29 0.07 -13.66 -10.14
N LEU A 30 0.12 -14.01 -11.43
CA LEU A 30 0.04 -13.02 -12.52
C LEU A 30 -1.29 -12.27 -12.56
N LEU A 31 -2.41 -12.88 -12.14
CA LEU A 31 -3.70 -12.19 -12.01
C LEU A 31 -3.77 -11.31 -10.75
N PHE A 32 -3.11 -11.70 -9.66
CA PHE A 32 -3.11 -10.96 -8.39
C PHE A 32 -2.17 -9.74 -8.38
N ILE A 33 -0.97 -9.83 -8.96
CA ILE A 33 0.01 -8.73 -9.02
C ILE A 33 -0.58 -7.41 -9.58
N PRO A 34 -1.26 -7.39 -10.74
CA PRO A 34 -1.83 -6.15 -11.28
C PRO A 34 -2.98 -5.60 -10.42
N ASN A 35 -3.62 -6.44 -9.62
CA ASN A 35 -4.65 -6.01 -8.68
C ASN A 35 -4.03 -5.32 -7.44
N ILE A 36 -2.90 -5.84 -6.93
CA ILE A 36 -2.17 -5.25 -5.79
C ILE A 36 -1.53 -3.91 -6.17
N SER A 37 -0.90 -3.82 -7.35
CA SER A 37 -0.24 -2.58 -7.78
C SER A 37 -1.21 -1.40 -7.84
N ARG A 38 -2.42 -1.63 -8.39
CA ARG A 38 -3.47 -0.61 -8.49
C ARG A 38 -3.99 -0.17 -7.11
N TYR A 39 -4.09 -1.09 -6.16
CA TYR A 39 -4.50 -0.77 -4.79
C TYR A 39 -3.50 0.16 -4.10
N ARG A 40 -2.19 -0.07 -4.26
CA ARG A 40 -1.14 0.80 -3.71
C ARG A 40 -1.22 2.21 -4.29
N ASP A 41 -1.45 2.33 -5.60
CA ASP A 41 -1.54 3.64 -6.27
C ASP A 41 -2.78 4.42 -5.83
N HIS A 42 -3.90 3.72 -5.62
CA HIS A 42 -5.13 4.31 -5.09
C HIS A 42 -4.95 4.81 -3.65
N VAL A 43 -4.41 3.99 -2.75
CA VAL A 43 -4.14 4.38 -1.35
C VAL A 43 -3.16 5.56 -1.29
N ASN A 44 -2.13 5.56 -2.14
CA ASN A 44 -1.20 6.69 -2.23
C ASN A 44 -1.88 7.98 -2.71
N LYS A 45 -2.88 7.88 -3.59
CA LYS A 45 -3.65 9.02 -4.08
C LYS A 45 -4.58 9.56 -3.00
N GLU A 46 -5.35 8.69 -2.34
CA GLU A 46 -6.25 9.07 -1.24
C GLU A 46 -5.47 9.69 -0.08
N GLY A 47 -4.31 9.11 0.27
CA GLY A 47 -3.43 9.68 1.30
C GLY A 47 -2.91 11.09 0.95
N ARG A 48 -2.60 11.36 -0.33
CA ARG A 48 -2.22 12.70 -0.79
C ARG A 48 -3.39 13.68 -0.74
N GLU A 49 -4.58 13.26 -1.15
CA GLU A 49 -5.79 14.09 -1.08
C GLU A 49 -6.11 14.48 0.37
N ALA A 50 -5.96 13.56 1.31
CA ALA A 50 -6.11 13.85 2.73
C ALA A 50 -5.08 14.88 3.24
N VAL A 51 -3.82 14.80 2.80
CA VAL A 51 -2.79 15.80 3.15
C VAL A 51 -3.11 17.17 2.57
N MET A 52 -3.61 17.25 1.33
CA MET A 52 -4.05 18.52 0.74
C MET A 52 -5.21 19.13 1.54
N GLN A 53 -6.23 18.33 1.90
CA GLN A 53 -7.36 18.80 2.72
C GLN A 53 -6.91 19.30 4.10
N LEU A 54 -5.93 18.64 4.73
CA LEU A 54 -5.36 19.11 5.98
C LEU A 54 -4.69 20.48 5.81
N ILE A 55 -3.87 20.63 4.77
CA ILE A 55 -3.18 21.90 4.48
C ILE A 55 -4.18 23.01 4.19
N ASP A 56 -5.25 22.73 3.44
CA ASP A 56 -6.31 23.71 3.14
C ASP A 56 -7.01 24.15 4.43
N ALA A 57 -7.37 23.21 5.31
CA ALA A 57 -7.97 23.52 6.60
C ALA A 57 -7.03 24.36 7.50
N GLN A 58 -5.73 24.06 7.50
CA GLN A 58 -4.74 24.87 8.23
C GLN A 58 -4.54 26.26 7.61
N SER A 59 -4.65 26.37 6.29
CA SER A 59 -4.59 27.65 5.57
C SER A 59 -5.79 28.53 5.90
N GLU A 60 -6.97 27.94 5.99
CA GLU A 60 -8.19 28.63 6.40
C GLU A 60 -8.07 29.11 7.86
N LEU A 61 -7.61 28.25 8.77
CA LEU A 61 -7.36 28.62 10.16
C LEU A 61 -6.36 29.77 10.29
N TYR A 62 -5.28 29.74 9.51
CA TYR A 62 -4.32 30.84 9.44
C TYR A 62 -4.98 32.13 8.97
N ALA A 63 -5.77 32.06 7.90
CA ALA A 63 -6.45 33.23 7.33
C ALA A 63 -7.43 33.84 8.34
N LEU A 64 -8.15 33.02 9.12
CA LEU A 64 -9.02 33.50 10.20
C LEU A 64 -8.26 34.25 11.31
N GLN A 65 -7.01 33.87 11.56
CA GLN A 65 -6.18 34.47 12.61
C GLN A 65 -5.36 35.68 12.11
N ASN A 66 -5.17 35.81 10.80
CA ASN A 66 -4.31 36.81 10.17
C ASN A 66 -5.08 37.69 9.17
N ASP A 67 -6.28 38.14 9.55
CA ASP A 67 -7.09 39.12 8.80
C ASP A 67 -7.37 38.73 7.32
N GLY A 68 -7.59 37.44 7.06
CA GLY A 68 -7.86 36.90 5.72
C GLY A 68 -6.61 36.69 4.86
N LYS A 69 -5.40 36.83 5.41
CA LYS A 69 -4.15 36.55 4.68
C LYS A 69 -4.07 35.06 4.33
N ILE A 70 -3.94 34.76 3.04
CA ILE A 70 -3.67 33.40 2.56
C ILE A 70 -2.19 33.08 2.79
N PRO A 71 -1.85 32.06 3.58
CA PRO A 71 -0.46 31.71 3.84
C PRO A 71 0.15 30.92 2.68
N SER A 72 1.46 31.03 2.53
CA SER A 72 2.27 30.08 1.77
C SER A 72 2.52 28.81 2.60
N ILE A 73 2.83 27.69 1.92
CA ILE A 73 3.22 26.43 2.58
C ILE A 73 4.42 26.64 3.52
N ASP A 74 5.36 27.52 3.14
CA ASP A 74 6.53 27.85 3.95
C ASP A 74 6.20 28.69 5.19
N GLU A 75 5.13 29.49 5.15
CA GLU A 75 4.61 30.19 6.32
C GLU A 75 3.89 29.22 7.26
N LEU A 76 3.03 28.34 6.73
CA LEU A 76 2.37 27.30 7.53
C LEU A 76 3.38 26.38 8.23
N LEU A 77 4.48 26.04 7.56
CA LEU A 77 5.54 25.21 8.12
C LEU A 77 6.33 25.95 9.21
N ARG A 78 6.69 27.22 8.94
CA ARG A 78 7.48 28.05 9.86
C ARG A 78 6.71 28.42 11.13
N GLU A 79 5.42 28.65 10.98
CA GLU A 79 4.52 28.99 12.08
C GLU A 79 3.93 27.74 12.76
N GLY A 80 4.27 26.54 12.29
CA GLY A 80 3.98 25.27 12.97
C GLY A 80 2.57 24.71 12.75
N TYR A 81 1.80 25.26 11.81
CA TYR A 81 0.49 24.73 11.43
C TYR A 81 0.59 23.38 10.70
N ILE A 82 1.70 23.14 10.00
CA ILE A 82 1.98 21.88 9.31
C ILE A 82 3.39 21.38 9.64
N LYS A 83 3.59 20.07 9.51
CA LYS A 83 4.89 19.41 9.67
C LYS A 83 5.62 19.30 8.33
N GLN A 84 6.94 19.07 8.40
CA GLN A 84 7.80 18.86 7.23
C GLN A 84 7.27 17.74 6.31
N GLU A 85 6.77 16.65 6.89
CA GLU A 85 6.17 15.53 6.15
C GLU A 85 5.00 15.94 5.25
N HIS A 86 4.18 16.92 5.66
CA HIS A 86 3.06 17.43 4.88
C HIS A 86 3.55 18.37 3.76
N ALA A 87 4.54 19.22 4.05
CA ALA A 87 5.15 20.10 3.06
C ALA A 87 5.88 19.31 1.95
N ASP A 88 6.59 18.24 2.32
CA ASP A 88 7.28 17.36 1.39
C ASP A 88 6.27 16.58 0.51
N ALA A 89 5.17 16.12 1.10
CA ALA A 89 4.09 15.47 0.36
C ALA A 89 3.40 16.42 -0.64
N TYR A 90 3.24 17.70 -0.29
CA TYR A 90 2.68 18.73 -1.18
C TYR A 90 3.60 19.06 -2.35
N ARG A 91 4.92 19.19 -2.11
CA ARG A 91 5.93 19.54 -3.12
C ARG A 91 6.28 18.42 -4.10
N LYS A 92 5.89 17.18 -3.79
CA LYS A 92 6.19 16.01 -4.62
C LYS A 92 5.21 15.83 -5.80
N ASN A 93 4.27 16.76 -5.96
CA ASN A 93 3.38 16.89 -7.13
C ASN A 93 4.05 17.72 -8.23
#